data_AF-A0A9Q3KGE9-F1
#
_entry.id   AF-A0A9Q3KGE9-F1
#
_cell.length_a   1.000
_cell.length_b   1.000
_cell.length_c   1.000
_cell.angle_alpha   90.00
_cell.angle_beta   90.00
_cell.angle_gamma   90.00
#
_symmetry.space_group_name_H-M   'P 1'
#
loop_
_entity.id
_entity.type
_entity.pdbx_description
1 polymer ?
#
loop_
_entity_poly.entity_id
_entity_poly.type
_entity_poly.pdbx_seq_one_letter_code
_entity_poly.pdbx_strand_id
1 'polypeptide(L)'
;QLKISRDLSTAYHAETDGQTERVNQILEQYLRMYQSPFFTVYGRDPQFDSAHITQDTPAGKLSTKIQSLQQDVKRALEASINRFKRYADKGRATPPVFNPGDMKVSSHAYHLKLPSKWKSIHPVFHISLLEPVKTSAIPNWNQEPPTPIIIEEEEEC
;
A
#
# COMPACT_ATOMS: atom_id res chain seq x y z
N GLN A 1 -56.11 -8.13 -9.91
CA GLN A 1 -54.73 -8.08 -10.43
C GLN A 1 -54.39 -6.63 -10.74
N LEU A 2 -53.32 -6.08 -10.15
CA LEU A 2 -52.86 -4.71 -10.43
C LEU A 2 -52.13 -4.71 -11.78
N LYS A 3 -52.64 -3.95 -12.76
CA LYS A 3 -52.09 -3.83 -14.12
C LYS A 3 -50.83 -2.93 -14.11
N ILE A 4 -49.73 -3.44 -13.58
CA ILE A 4 -48.45 -2.72 -13.55
C ILE A 4 -47.54 -3.34 -14.62
N SER A 5 -47.18 -2.56 -15.63
CA SER A 5 -46.16 -2.93 -16.63
C SER A 5 -44.78 -2.69 -16.04
N ARG A 6 -43.87 -3.65 -16.19
CA ARG A 6 -42.48 -3.54 -15.75
C ARG A 6 -41.58 -3.44 -16.97
N ASP A 7 -40.95 -2.29 -17.14
CA ASP A 7 -39.86 -2.13 -18.11
C ASP A 7 -38.54 -2.33 -17.37
N LEU A 8 -37.76 -3.32 -17.81
CA LEU A 8 -36.46 -3.66 -17.22
C LEU A 8 -35.37 -2.97 -18.02
N SER A 9 -34.49 -2.21 -17.35
CA SER A 9 -33.28 -1.69 -17.99
C SER A 9 -32.24 -2.79 -18.16
N THR A 10 -31.31 -2.60 -19.11
CA THR A 10 -30.22 -3.54 -19.36
C THR A 10 -29.09 -3.30 -18.37
N ALA A 11 -28.38 -4.37 -17.96
CA ALA A 11 -27.32 -4.32 -16.95
C ALA A 11 -26.13 -3.39 -17.29
N TYR A 12 -26.05 -2.87 -18.52
CA TYR A 12 -24.96 -2.03 -19.02
C TYR A 12 -25.39 -0.59 -19.38
N HIS A 13 -26.63 -0.18 -19.06
CA HIS A 13 -27.11 1.19 -19.24
C HIS A 13 -27.70 1.74 -17.93
N ALA A 14 -26.80 2.18 -17.04
CA ALA A 14 -27.13 2.94 -15.82
C ALA A 14 -27.89 4.25 -16.11
N GLU A 15 -27.81 4.76 -17.35
CA GLU A 15 -28.39 6.05 -17.75
C GLU A 15 -29.93 6.08 -17.61
N THR A 16 -30.61 4.93 -17.73
CA THR A 16 -32.06 4.80 -17.49
C THR A 16 -32.46 4.85 -16.01
N ASP A 17 -31.57 4.49 -15.08
CA ASP A 17 -31.83 4.48 -13.62
C ASP A 17 -31.11 5.62 -12.88
N GLY A 18 -30.55 6.59 -13.61
CA GLY A 18 -29.74 7.67 -13.06
C GLY A 18 -30.50 8.59 -12.07
N GLN A 19 -31.83 8.67 -12.17
CA GLN A 19 -32.64 9.36 -11.15
C GLN A 19 -32.61 8.62 -9.82
N THR A 20 -32.77 7.29 -9.84
CA THR A 20 -32.70 6.45 -8.65
C THR A 20 -31.28 6.45 -8.06
N GLU A 21 -30.24 6.40 -8.90
CA GLU A 21 -28.85 6.51 -8.45
C GLU A 21 -28.58 7.84 -7.74
N ARG A 22 -29.06 8.96 -8.30
CA ARG A 22 -28.92 10.28 -7.68
C ARG A 22 -29.67 10.38 -6.35
N VAL A 23 -30.87 9.82 -6.28
CA VAL A 23 -31.65 9.78 -5.04
C VAL A 23 -30.96 8.90 -3.99
N ASN A 24 -30.43 7.75 -4.39
CA ASN A 24 -29.66 6.86 -3.51
C ASN A 24 -28.40 7.57 -2.96
N GLN A 25 -27.66 8.31 -3.80
CA GLN A 25 -26.50 9.09 -3.36
C GLN A 25 -26.87 10.16 -2.32
N ILE A 26 -27.98 10.89 -2.53
CA ILE A 26 -28.45 11.92 -1.58
C ILE A 26 -28.89 11.27 -0.26
N LEU A 27 -29.62 10.14 -0.33
CA LEU A 27 -30.04 9.38 0.84
C LEU A 27 -28.85 8.87 1.63
N GLU A 28 -27.85 8.29 0.97
CA GLU A 28 -26.60 7.88 1.62
C GLU A 28 -25.90 9.07 2.30
N GLN A 29 -25.77 10.20 1.62
CA GLN A 29 -25.13 11.39 2.18
C GLN A 29 -25.88 11.90 3.42
N TYR A 30 -27.21 11.90 3.39
CA TYR A 30 -28.04 12.28 4.53
C TYR A 30 -27.88 11.29 5.70
N LEU A 31 -27.86 9.99 5.43
CA LEU A 31 -27.68 8.95 6.46
C LEU A 31 -26.27 8.98 7.08
N ARG A 32 -25.23 9.28 6.28
CA ARG A 32 -23.84 9.42 6.75
C ARG A 32 -23.69 10.55 7.78
N MET A 33 -24.53 11.58 7.76
CA MET A 33 -24.51 12.65 8.76
C MET A 33 -24.93 12.17 10.15
N TYR A 34 -25.77 11.15 10.23
CA TYR A 34 -26.29 10.60 11.49
C TYR A 34 -25.53 9.36 11.97
N GLN A 35 -24.53 8.91 11.22
CA GLN A 35 -23.68 7.78 11.58
C GLN A 35 -22.28 8.28 11.92
N SER A 36 -21.62 7.63 12.89
CA SER A 36 -20.23 7.95 13.17
C SER A 36 -19.38 7.59 11.94
N PRO A 37 -18.26 8.32 11.69
CA PRO A 37 -17.32 7.96 10.64
C PRO A 37 -16.86 6.50 10.73
N PHE A 38 -16.77 5.96 11.94
CA PHE A 38 -16.38 4.56 12.16
C PHE A 38 -17.48 3.59 11.73
N PHE A 39 -18.74 3.84 12.07
CA PHE A 39 -19.84 2.99 11.62
C PHE A 39 -20.00 3.04 10.09
N THR A 40 -19.85 4.23 9.51
CA THR A 40 -19.94 4.42 8.06
C THR A 40 -18.85 3.66 7.29
N VAL A 41 -17.61 3.64 7.82
CA VAL A 41 -16.46 3.00 7.15
C VAL A 41 -16.33 1.51 7.49
N TYR A 42 -16.62 1.14 8.75
CA TYR A 42 -16.32 -0.20 9.28
C TYR A 42 -17.57 -1.00 9.68
N GLY A 43 -18.78 -0.45 9.52
CA GLY A 43 -20.04 -1.10 9.89
C GLY A 43 -20.24 -1.29 11.40
N ARG A 44 -19.36 -0.72 12.23
CA ARG A 44 -19.40 -0.79 13.68
C ARG A 44 -18.77 0.45 14.30
N ASP A 45 -19.32 0.89 15.42
CA ASP A 45 -18.68 1.90 16.25
C ASP A 45 -17.61 1.26 17.14
N PRO A 46 -16.51 1.99 17.43
CA PRO A 46 -15.50 1.50 18.35
C PRO A 46 -16.13 1.30 19.72
N GLN A 47 -16.19 0.04 20.16
CA GLN A 47 -16.53 -0.29 21.52
C GLN A 47 -15.28 -0.08 22.37
N PHE A 48 -15.24 1.02 23.09
CA PHE A 48 -14.35 1.13 24.24
C PHE A 48 -15.09 0.46 25.38
N ASP A 49 -14.76 -0.80 25.65
CA ASP A 49 -14.97 -1.37 26.97
C ASP A 49 -14.13 -0.51 27.92
N SER A 50 -14.72 0.58 28.40
CA SER A 50 -14.21 1.28 29.56
C SER A 50 -14.14 0.19 30.61
N ALA A 51 -12.93 -0.25 30.95
CA ALA A 51 -12.77 -1.28 31.97
C ALA A 51 -13.68 -0.86 33.12
N HIS A 52 -14.71 -1.66 33.43
CA HIS A 52 -15.64 -1.36 34.51
C HIS A 52 -14.81 -1.40 35.79
N ILE A 53 -14.20 -0.27 36.13
CA ILE A 53 -13.47 -0.07 37.37
C ILE A 53 -14.58 0.26 38.37
N THR A 54 -15.19 -0.78 38.93
CA THR A 54 -15.90 -0.60 40.20
C THR A 54 -14.89 -0.07 41.21
N GLN A 55 -15.26 1.01 41.90
CA GLN A 55 -14.38 1.78 42.80
C GLN A 55 -13.72 0.92 43.90
N ASP A 56 -14.22 -0.31 44.13
CA ASP A 56 -13.73 -1.27 45.12
C ASP A 56 -12.56 -2.16 44.66
N THR A 57 -12.07 -2.03 43.42
CA THR A 57 -10.94 -2.85 42.97
C THR A 57 -9.62 -2.29 43.52
N PRO A 58 -8.85 -3.02 44.36
CA PRO A 58 -7.58 -2.53 44.86
C PRO A 58 -6.63 -2.19 43.71
N ALA A 59 -5.91 -1.07 43.82
CA ALA A 59 -5.05 -0.52 42.77
C ALA A 59 -4.08 -1.55 42.15
N GLY A 60 -3.61 -2.53 42.95
CA GLY A 60 -2.76 -3.62 42.48
C GLY A 60 -3.41 -4.50 41.40
N LYS A 61 -4.71 -4.83 41.51
CA LYS A 61 -5.42 -5.64 40.51
C LYS A 61 -5.71 -4.87 39.22
N LEU A 62 -5.88 -3.56 39.34
CA LEU A 62 -6.05 -2.69 38.17
C LEU A 62 -4.74 -2.57 37.38
N SER A 63 -3.63 -2.37 38.08
CA SER A 63 -2.29 -2.26 37.46
C SER A 63 -1.92 -3.50 36.66
N THR A 64 -2.15 -4.70 37.22
CA THR A 64 -1.87 -5.95 36.51
C THR A 64 -2.72 -6.12 35.25
N LYS A 65 -4.00 -5.72 35.30
CA LYS A 65 -4.91 -5.77 34.14
C LYS A 65 -4.49 -4.79 33.04
N ILE A 66 -4.03 -3.59 33.40
CA ILE A 66 -3.49 -2.62 32.44
C ILE A 66 -2.21 -3.17 31.80
N GLN A 67 -1.31 -3.73 32.58
CA GLN A 67 -0.06 -4.32 32.07
C GLN A 67 -0.32 -5.49 31.12
N SER A 68 -1.28 -6.37 31.44
CA SER A 68 -1.63 -7.49 30.55
C SER A 68 -2.22 -7.00 29.23
N LEU A 69 -3.12 -6.01 29.27
CA LEU A 69 -3.69 -5.39 28.07
C LEU A 69 -2.62 -4.73 27.20
N GLN A 70 -1.71 -3.97 27.81
CA GLN A 70 -0.60 -3.36 27.09
C GLN A 70 0.28 -4.41 26.41
N GLN A 71 0.56 -5.52 27.11
CA GLN A 71 1.36 -6.61 26.56
C GLN A 71 0.66 -7.30 25.37
N ASP A 72 -0.65 -7.52 25.46
CA ASP A 72 -1.40 -8.16 24.39
C ASP A 72 -1.51 -7.26 23.14
N VAL A 73 -1.73 -5.95 23.33
CA VAL A 73 -1.71 -4.98 22.23
C VAL A 73 -0.35 -4.97 21.53
N LYS A 74 0.75 -4.92 22.30
CA LYS A 74 2.10 -4.97 21.77
C LYS A 74 2.35 -6.24 20.96
N ARG A 75 1.97 -7.41 21.50
CA ARG A 75 2.12 -8.70 20.83
C ARG A 75 1.35 -8.75 19.51
N ALA A 76 0.11 -8.27 19.49
CA ALA A 76 -0.72 -8.26 18.29
C ALA A 76 -0.15 -7.33 17.20
N LEU A 77 0.43 -6.20 17.60
CA LEU A 77 1.08 -5.25 16.68
C LEU A 77 2.34 -5.87 16.06
N GLU A 78 3.23 -6.44 16.86
CA GLU A 78 4.44 -7.12 16.38
C GLU A 78 4.10 -8.26 15.42
N ALA A 79 3.10 -9.08 15.76
CA ALA A 79 2.62 -10.14 14.89
C ALA A 79 2.10 -9.59 13.55
N SER A 80 1.41 -8.45 13.56
CA SER A 80 0.93 -7.79 12.35
C SER A 80 2.08 -7.27 11.49
N ILE A 81 3.04 -6.55 12.08
CA ILE A 81 4.24 -6.05 11.39
C ILE A 81 4.98 -7.21 10.72
N ASN A 82 5.17 -8.32 11.43
CA ASN A 82 5.84 -9.50 10.90
C ASN A 82 5.07 -10.14 9.73
N ARG A 83 3.74 -10.19 9.80
CA ARG A 83 2.92 -10.66 8.68
C ARG A 83 3.08 -9.77 7.46
N PHE A 84 2.98 -8.45 7.62
CA PHE A 84 3.14 -7.49 6.53
C PHE A 84 4.54 -7.56 5.90
N LYS A 85 5.58 -7.65 6.73
CA LYS A 85 6.97 -7.83 6.27
C LYS A 85 7.12 -9.08 5.42
N ARG A 86 6.58 -10.22 5.87
CA ARG A 86 6.62 -11.48 5.10
C ARG A 86 5.99 -11.34 3.71
N TYR A 87 4.88 -10.59 3.59
CA TYR A 87 4.26 -10.34 2.29
C TYR A 87 5.09 -9.40 1.42
N ALA A 88 5.60 -8.30 1.98
CA ALA A 88 6.45 -7.36 1.26
C ALA A 88 7.76 -7.99 0.77
N ASP A 89 8.31 -8.92 1.55
CA ASP A 89 9.57 -9.61 1.23
C ASP A 89 9.36 -10.81 0.26
N LYS A 90 8.13 -11.34 0.10
CA LYS A 90 7.82 -12.57 -0.67
C LYS A 90 8.18 -12.52 -2.17
N GLY A 91 8.60 -11.38 -2.69
CA GLY A 91 9.08 -11.24 -4.07
C GLY A 91 10.20 -10.22 -4.24
N ARG A 92 10.88 -9.84 -3.16
CA ARG A 92 11.91 -8.80 -3.22
C ARG A 92 13.28 -9.43 -3.45
N ALA A 93 14.00 -8.92 -4.44
CA ALA A 93 15.43 -9.11 -4.51
C ALA A 93 16.15 -7.86 -3.87
N THR A 94 17.34 -8.07 -3.33
CA THR A 94 18.31 -7.31 -2.49
C THR A 94 19.44 -6.38 -3.13
N PRO A 95 19.35 -5.04 -3.22
CA PRO A 95 19.81 -4.12 -4.35
C PRO A 95 21.12 -4.40 -5.19
N PRO A 96 21.27 -3.96 -6.49
CA PRO A 96 22.50 -4.09 -7.35
C PRO A 96 23.58 -2.96 -7.35
N VAL A 97 24.85 -3.22 -7.00
CA VAL A 97 25.98 -2.24 -6.70
C VAL A 97 26.50 -1.38 -7.89
N PHE A 98 26.88 -0.09 -7.67
CA PHE A 98 27.48 0.82 -8.70
C PHE A 98 28.89 1.36 -8.34
N ASN A 99 29.68 1.77 -9.35
CA ASN A 99 31.11 2.17 -9.24
C ASN A 99 31.40 3.65 -9.60
N PRO A 100 32.48 4.27 -9.07
CA PRO A 100 32.86 5.65 -9.39
C PRO A 100 33.49 5.79 -10.79
N GLY A 101 32.90 6.63 -11.66
CA GLY A 101 33.36 6.85 -13.04
C GLY A 101 32.31 7.47 -13.98
N ASP A 102 31.06 7.54 -13.53
CA ASP A 102 29.97 8.18 -14.23
C ASP A 102 30.15 9.72 -14.15
N MET A 103 30.20 10.45 -15.28
CA MET A 103 30.57 11.88 -15.31
C MET A 103 29.35 12.78 -15.11
N LYS A 104 29.23 13.49 -13.99
CA LYS A 104 28.06 14.33 -13.67
C LYS A 104 27.87 15.50 -14.67
N VAL A 105 26.82 15.47 -15.48
CA VAL A 105 26.41 16.52 -16.46
C VAL A 105 25.64 17.65 -15.78
N SER A 106 24.87 17.35 -14.73
CA SER A 106 24.12 18.33 -13.94
C SER A 106 23.90 17.81 -12.53
N SER A 107 23.29 18.59 -11.62
CA SER A 107 22.96 18.15 -10.25
C SER A 107 22.30 16.76 -10.18
N HIS A 108 21.55 16.40 -11.23
CA HIS A 108 20.74 15.18 -11.31
C HIS A 108 20.99 14.33 -12.56
N ALA A 109 22.03 14.59 -13.36
CA ALA A 109 22.31 13.82 -14.57
C ALA A 109 23.80 13.55 -14.76
N TYR A 110 24.14 12.44 -15.40
CA TYR A 110 25.47 11.88 -15.55
C TYR A 110 25.64 11.30 -16.96
N HIS A 111 26.82 11.50 -17.52
CA HIS A 111 27.25 11.00 -18.80
C HIS A 111 28.06 9.72 -18.59
N LEU A 112 27.63 8.64 -19.22
CA LEU A 112 28.32 7.36 -19.23
C LEU A 112 29.08 7.15 -20.54
N LYS A 113 30.27 6.56 -20.48
CA LYS A 113 30.96 6.11 -21.68
C LYS A 113 30.32 4.81 -22.19
N LEU A 114 29.37 4.93 -23.10
CA LEU A 114 28.71 3.77 -23.72
C LEU A 114 29.59 3.14 -24.82
N PRO A 115 29.57 1.80 -24.99
CA PRO A 115 30.27 1.14 -26.09
C PRO A 115 29.79 1.59 -27.47
N SER A 116 30.71 1.68 -28.44
CA SER A 116 30.44 2.21 -29.81
C SER A 116 29.39 1.45 -30.64
N LYS A 117 28.92 0.30 -30.16
CA LYS A 117 27.83 -0.49 -30.78
C LYS A 117 26.45 0.09 -30.45
N TRP A 118 26.31 0.90 -29.39
CA TRP A 118 25.04 1.45 -28.91
C TRP A 118 24.87 2.93 -29.30
N LYS A 119 25.04 3.23 -30.59
CA LYS A 119 24.96 4.60 -31.11
C LYS A 119 23.57 5.24 -30.96
N SER A 120 22.52 4.43 -30.80
CA SER A 120 21.14 4.88 -30.67
C SER A 120 20.72 5.26 -29.25
N ILE A 121 21.56 4.98 -28.24
CA ILE A 121 21.26 5.27 -26.84
C ILE A 121 22.01 6.53 -26.43
N HIS A 122 21.27 7.52 -25.89
CA HIS A 122 21.87 8.74 -25.42
C HIS A 122 22.72 8.49 -24.17
N PRO A 123 23.97 8.95 -24.12
CA PRO A 123 24.89 8.60 -23.04
C PRO A 123 24.64 9.39 -21.75
N VAL A 124 23.53 10.13 -21.61
CA VAL A 124 23.20 10.97 -20.45
C VAL A 124 22.01 10.35 -19.68
N PHE A 125 22.21 10.06 -18.40
CA PHE A 125 21.26 9.38 -17.53
C PHE A 125 21.03 10.17 -16.24
N HIS A 126 19.86 10.03 -15.62
CA HIS A 126 19.55 10.68 -14.34
C HIS A 126 20.32 10.02 -13.17
N ILE A 127 20.74 10.77 -12.15
CA ILE A 127 21.55 10.28 -11.01
C ILE A 127 20.89 9.10 -10.27
N SER A 128 19.56 9.08 -10.17
CA SER A 128 18.81 7.97 -9.55
C SER A 128 19.03 6.62 -10.26
N LEU A 129 19.50 6.65 -11.50
CA LEU A 129 19.82 5.45 -12.29
C LEU A 129 21.26 4.97 -12.09
N LEU A 130 22.08 5.72 -11.32
CA LEU A 130 23.52 5.49 -11.13
C LEU A 130 23.95 5.53 -9.65
N GLU A 131 23.00 5.68 -8.73
CA GLU A 131 23.29 5.68 -7.30
C GLU A 131 23.80 4.30 -6.88
N PRO A 132 25.02 4.20 -6.29
CA PRO A 132 25.54 2.95 -5.78
C PRO A 132 24.53 2.36 -4.82
N VAL A 133 24.17 1.14 -5.14
CA VAL A 133 23.29 0.39 -4.30
C VAL A 133 23.93 0.24 -2.96
N LYS A 134 23.12 0.61 -1.99
CA LYS A 134 23.49 0.58 -0.60
C LYS A 134 23.43 -0.88 -0.21
N THR A 135 24.58 -1.51 -0.03
CA THR A 135 24.64 -2.78 0.70
C THR A 135 24.16 -2.48 2.12
N SER A 136 23.05 -3.11 2.50
CA SER A 136 22.46 -2.90 3.82
C SER A 136 23.44 -3.32 4.91
N ALA A 137 23.62 -2.51 5.95
CA ALA A 137 24.50 -2.77 7.10
C ALA A 137 24.06 -3.95 8.00
N ILE A 138 23.16 -4.82 7.52
CA ILE A 138 22.59 -5.97 8.23
C ILE A 138 23.32 -7.23 7.73
N PRO A 139 23.88 -8.10 8.61
CA PRO A 139 24.55 -9.32 8.19
C PRO A 139 23.58 -10.25 7.43
N ASN A 140 24.03 -10.85 6.31
CA ASN A 140 23.33 -11.82 5.45
C ASN A 140 22.21 -11.31 4.48
N TRP A 141 22.19 -10.03 4.08
CA TRP A 141 21.34 -9.55 2.97
C TRP A 141 22.18 -9.24 1.69
N ASN A 142 22.19 -10.16 0.71
CA ASN A 142 22.84 -10.02 -0.61
C ASN A 142 21.77 -10.15 -1.74
N GLN A 143 21.62 -9.27 -2.77
CA GLN A 143 20.91 -9.65 -4.04
C GLN A 143 21.93 -10.05 -5.03
N GLU A 144 21.66 -11.24 -5.49
CA GLU A 144 21.98 -11.65 -6.82
C GLU A 144 21.31 -10.66 -7.80
N PRO A 145 22.12 -9.95 -8.59
CA PRO A 145 21.62 -8.96 -9.53
C PRO A 145 20.52 -9.57 -10.41
N PRO A 146 19.47 -8.80 -10.76
CA PRO A 146 18.41 -9.32 -11.61
C PRO A 146 19.00 -9.86 -12.91
N THR A 147 18.55 -11.05 -13.33
CA THR A 147 18.99 -11.68 -14.57
C THR A 147 18.70 -10.76 -15.76
N PRO A 148 19.61 -10.68 -16.75
CA PRO A 148 19.39 -9.85 -17.93
C PRO A 148 18.07 -10.20 -18.60
N ILE A 149 17.20 -9.20 -18.78
CA ILE A 149 15.98 -9.37 -19.58
C ILE A 149 16.44 -9.42 -21.04
N ILE A 150 16.39 -10.61 -21.63
CA ILE A 150 16.45 -10.76 -23.09
C ILE A 150 15.08 -10.31 -23.56
N ILE A 151 14.99 -9.10 -24.13
CA ILE A 151 13.80 -8.67 -24.84
C ILE A 151 13.82 -9.48 -26.14
N GLU A 152 12.97 -10.49 -26.24
CA GLU A 152 12.71 -11.13 -27.53
C GLU A 152 12.24 -10.03 -28.49
N GLU A 153 12.90 -9.96 -29.64
CA GLU A 153 12.65 -8.98 -30.69
C GLU A 153 11.18 -9.10 -31.15
N GLU A 154 10.26 -8.38 -30.50
CA GLU A 154 8.98 -8.06 -31.12
C GLU A 154 9.26 -6.98 -32.16
N GLU A 155 9.25 -7.40 -33.43
CA GLU A 155 9.18 -6.49 -34.58
C GLU A 155 7.96 -5.58 -34.39
N GLU A 156 8.22 -4.31 -34.06
CA GLU A 156 7.21 -3.26 -34.15
C GLU A 156 6.80 -3.12 -35.64
N CYS A 157 5.52 -3.41 -35.92
CA CYS A 157 4.87 -3.17 -37.22
C CYS A 157 4.69 -1.68 -37.51
#